data_AF-A0A1F5S0R6-F1
#
_entry.id   AF-A0A1F5S0R6-F1
#
_cell.length_a   1.000
_cell.length_b   1.000
_cell.length_c   1.000
_cell.angle_alpha   90.00
_cell.angle_beta   90.00
_cell.angle_gamma   90.00
#
_symmetry.space_group_name_H-M   'P 1'
#
loop_
_entity.id
_entity.type
_entity.pdbx_description
1 polymer ?
#
loop_
_entity_poly.entity_id
_entity_poly.type
_entity_poly.pdbx_seq_one_letter_code
_entity_poly.pdbx_strand_id
1 'polypeptide(L)'
;MLQIIKSPWEDIFVSLLQGAKQNVYLASPFIKKQTAELIIKNCNRNLDFRYMNCFKLSNFYQGASDLAALKVFEAHQVKQKNVPNLHAKFFIFDNKAVITSGNLTAGGLRHNLEYGVMAQGAILQKIKNDYLNIFNNKVYPAITIDIINKAEEIIASVPKEKRFKIKVSDQKLFAKIIGDENPFDMFNGGVESIRANLTSWKKDVFECLLLIKNDVFTAHDIYSFNEHLQKLYPNNKHINDKIRQQLQYLRDIGLIEFVKKGVYKKLWV
;
A
#
# COMPACT_ATOMS: atom_id res chain seq x y z
N MET A 1 -18.82 -21.41 12.32
CA MET A 1 -19.10 -20.76 13.62
C MET A 1 -18.55 -19.34 13.57
N LEU A 2 -19.25 -18.37 14.15
CA LEU A 2 -18.79 -17.00 14.32
C LEU A 2 -18.57 -16.72 15.80
N GLN A 3 -17.50 -16.02 16.15
CA GLN A 3 -17.21 -15.58 17.50
C GLN A 3 -16.87 -14.09 17.48
N ILE A 4 -17.37 -13.33 18.46
CA ILE A 4 -17.07 -11.91 18.58
C ILE A 4 -15.64 -11.71 19.07
N ILE A 5 -14.95 -10.73 18.50
CA ILE A 5 -13.67 -10.19 18.99
C ILE A 5 -13.88 -8.73 19.39
N LYS A 6 -13.42 -8.36 20.59
CA LYS A 6 -13.44 -6.99 21.11
C LYS A 6 -12.02 -6.57 21.48
N SER A 7 -11.71 -5.29 21.37
CA SER A 7 -10.46 -4.72 21.86
C SER A 7 -10.30 -4.85 23.39
N PRO A 8 -9.05 -4.93 23.90
CA PRO A 8 -7.83 -5.22 23.14
C PRO A 8 -7.85 -6.69 22.69
N TRP A 9 -7.31 -6.97 21.51
CA TRP A 9 -7.38 -8.32 20.94
C TRP A 9 -6.00 -8.84 20.49
N GLU A 10 -4.93 -8.18 20.92
CA GLU A 10 -3.57 -8.62 20.65
C GLU A 10 -3.29 -10.06 21.12
N ASP A 11 -3.72 -10.43 22.33
CA ASP A 11 -3.46 -11.77 22.86
C ASP A 11 -4.14 -12.85 22.00
N ILE A 12 -5.35 -12.57 21.51
CA ILE A 12 -6.06 -13.42 20.57
C ILE A 12 -5.28 -13.50 19.26
N PHE A 13 -4.83 -12.35 18.73
CA PHE A 13 -4.04 -12.29 17.49
C PHE A 13 -2.73 -13.08 17.61
N VAL A 14 -1.99 -12.92 18.71
CA VAL A 14 -0.75 -13.65 19.00
C VAL A 14 -1.01 -15.15 19.14
N SER A 15 -2.07 -15.55 19.84
CA SER A 15 -2.45 -16.97 19.96
C SER A 15 -2.76 -17.59 18.59
N LEU A 16 -3.43 -16.84 17.70
CA LEU A 16 -3.73 -17.27 16.33
C LEU A 16 -2.44 -17.44 15.49
N LEU A 17 -1.50 -16.49 15.60
CA LEU A 17 -0.20 -16.55 14.94
C LEU A 17 0.61 -17.78 15.38
N GLN A 18 0.70 -18.02 16.68
CA GLN A 18 1.44 -19.15 17.26
C GLN A 18 0.81 -20.50 16.88
N GLY A 19 -0.52 -20.52 16.76
CA GLY A 19 -1.29 -21.70 16.37
C GLY A 19 -1.20 -22.04 14.88
N ALA A 20 -0.89 -21.09 14.00
CA ALA A 20 -0.89 -21.30 12.56
C ALA A 20 0.30 -22.16 12.08
N LYS A 21 0.04 -23.23 11.33
CA LYS A 21 1.02 -24.22 10.86
C LYS A 21 1.14 -24.32 9.34
N GLN A 22 0.17 -23.84 8.56
CA GLN A 22 0.21 -23.93 7.10
C GLN A 22 0.28 -22.57 6.41
N ASN A 23 -0.60 -21.64 6.80
CA ASN A 23 -0.73 -20.34 6.15
C ASN A 23 -1.11 -19.23 7.13
N VAL A 24 -0.50 -18.07 6.88
CA VAL A 24 -0.87 -16.79 7.50
C VAL A 24 -1.08 -15.79 6.38
N TYR A 25 -2.30 -15.34 6.19
CA TYR A 25 -2.67 -14.38 5.16
C TYR A 25 -3.20 -13.12 5.80
N LEU A 26 -2.55 -11.99 5.56
CA LEU A 26 -2.90 -10.73 6.19
C LEU A 26 -3.33 -9.71 5.14
N ALA A 27 -4.45 -9.03 5.36
CA ALA A 27 -4.87 -7.88 4.58
C ALA A 27 -5.11 -6.70 5.53
N SER A 28 -4.32 -5.63 5.38
CA SER A 28 -4.49 -4.40 6.14
C SER A 28 -3.85 -3.24 5.35
N PRO A 29 -4.52 -2.08 5.20
CA PRO A 29 -3.91 -0.94 4.52
C PRO A 29 -2.66 -0.45 5.23
N PHE A 30 -2.64 -0.52 6.56
CA PHE A 30 -1.57 0.04 7.38
C PHE A 30 -0.91 -1.03 8.26
N ILE A 31 0.41 -0.92 8.40
CA ILE A 31 1.21 -1.74 9.30
C ILE A 31 2.34 -0.93 9.96
N LYS A 32 2.59 -1.20 11.25
CA LYS A 32 3.73 -0.63 12.01
C LYS A 32 4.86 -1.63 12.17
N LYS A 33 6.10 -1.11 12.25
CA LYS A 33 7.31 -1.94 12.37
C LYS A 33 7.23 -2.90 13.55
N GLN A 34 6.85 -2.39 14.72
CA GLN A 34 6.75 -3.18 15.94
C GLN A 34 5.70 -4.29 15.81
N THR A 35 4.61 -4.03 15.07
CA THR A 35 3.58 -5.04 14.81
C THR A 35 4.08 -6.10 13.82
N ALA A 36 4.84 -5.73 12.79
CA ALA A 36 5.48 -6.71 11.90
C ALA A 36 6.49 -7.60 12.66
N GLU A 37 7.29 -7.03 13.55
CA GLU A 37 8.22 -7.77 14.42
C GLU A 37 7.47 -8.72 15.37
N LEU A 38 6.38 -8.25 15.98
CA LEU A 38 5.49 -9.09 16.81
C LEU A 38 4.95 -10.27 16.01
N ILE A 39 4.49 -10.04 14.78
CA ILE A 39 3.94 -11.07 13.90
C ILE A 39 5.01 -12.13 13.59
N ILE A 40 6.16 -11.70 13.09
CA ILE A 40 7.26 -12.60 12.72
C ILE A 40 7.74 -13.42 13.93
N LYS A 41 7.89 -12.78 15.10
CA LYS A 41 8.32 -13.45 16.34
C LYS A 41 7.37 -14.58 16.77
N ASN A 42 6.08 -14.45 16.45
CA ASN A 42 5.03 -15.38 16.89
C ASN A 42 4.55 -16.33 15.79
N CYS A 43 5.06 -16.23 14.57
CA CYS A 43 4.77 -17.18 13.50
C CYS A 43 5.70 -18.40 13.56
N ASN A 44 5.16 -19.57 13.21
CA ASN A 44 5.99 -20.75 12.95
C ASN A 44 6.85 -20.55 11.68
N ARG A 45 7.98 -21.25 11.59
CA ARG A 45 8.80 -21.27 10.37
C ARG A 45 8.09 -22.09 9.28
N ASN A 46 8.38 -21.80 8.00
CA ASN A 46 7.86 -22.52 6.82
C ASN A 46 6.34 -22.42 6.57
N LEU A 47 5.75 -21.24 6.78
CA LEU A 47 4.36 -20.95 6.43
C LEU A 47 4.25 -20.36 5.02
N ASP A 48 3.14 -20.62 4.31
CA ASP A 48 2.76 -19.74 3.19
C ASP A 48 2.26 -18.41 3.77
N PHE A 49 3.18 -17.46 3.91
CA PHE A 49 2.89 -16.15 4.48
C PHE A 49 2.72 -15.12 3.37
N ARG A 50 1.51 -14.54 3.29
CA ARG A 50 1.12 -13.51 2.34
C ARG A 50 0.60 -12.26 3.05
N TYR A 51 0.91 -11.09 2.49
CA TYR A 51 0.43 -9.80 3.00
C TYR A 51 -0.03 -8.88 1.87
N MET A 52 -1.23 -8.30 2.01
CA MET A 52 -1.72 -7.20 1.17
C MET A 52 -1.66 -5.88 1.92
N ASN A 53 -1.10 -4.87 1.27
CA ASN A 53 -0.94 -3.52 1.79
C ASN A 53 -1.52 -2.48 0.82
N CYS A 54 -1.96 -1.33 1.34
CA CYS A 54 -2.25 -0.15 0.53
C CYS A 54 -0.96 0.70 0.42
N PHE A 55 -0.11 0.38 -0.57
CA PHE A 55 1.19 1.04 -0.74
C PHE A 55 1.00 2.36 -1.50
N LYS A 56 0.74 3.43 -0.75
CA LYS A 56 0.73 4.83 -1.22
C LYS A 56 1.81 5.60 -0.48
N LEU A 57 2.57 6.43 -1.18
CA LEU A 57 3.72 7.12 -0.57
C LEU A 57 3.29 8.05 0.59
N SER A 58 2.11 8.64 0.48
CA SER A 58 1.43 9.43 1.52
C SER A 58 1.23 8.66 2.83
N ASN A 59 0.81 7.40 2.78
CA ASN A 59 0.60 6.57 3.97
C ASN A 59 1.87 6.41 4.80
N PHE A 60 3.03 6.30 4.14
CA PHE A 60 4.32 6.19 4.80
C PHE A 60 4.84 7.54 5.26
N TYR A 61 4.70 8.57 4.41
CA TYR A 61 5.16 9.92 4.73
C TYR A 61 4.42 10.53 5.92
N GLN A 62 3.12 10.30 6.03
CA GLN A 62 2.28 10.75 7.15
C GLN A 62 2.44 9.88 8.39
N GLY A 63 3.13 8.74 8.29
CA GLY A 63 3.31 7.81 9.39
C GLY A 63 2.03 7.03 9.75
N ALA A 64 1.13 6.77 8.80
CA ALA A 64 0.05 5.79 9.00
C ALA A 64 0.59 4.35 8.90
N SER A 65 1.55 4.10 8.01
CA SER A 65 2.23 2.82 7.82
C SER A 65 3.76 3.02 7.82
N ASP A 66 4.53 1.99 8.15
CA ASP A 66 6.00 2.08 8.18
C ASP A 66 6.63 1.25 7.04
N LEU A 67 7.54 1.84 6.26
CA LEU A 67 8.32 1.10 5.25
C LEU A 67 9.20 0.02 5.90
N ALA A 68 9.71 0.29 7.11
CA ALA A 68 10.49 -0.68 7.88
C ALA A 68 9.70 -1.96 8.23
N ALA A 69 8.37 -1.89 8.36
CA ALA A 69 7.55 -3.07 8.57
C ALA A 69 7.56 -4.01 7.35
N LEU A 70 7.55 -3.43 6.14
CA LEU A 70 7.61 -4.17 4.89
C LEU A 70 8.98 -4.81 4.68
N LYS A 71 10.06 -4.15 5.14
CA LYS A 71 11.41 -4.74 5.19
C LYS A 71 11.51 -5.93 6.14
N VAL A 72 10.87 -5.85 7.32
CA VAL A 72 10.80 -6.98 8.26
C VAL A 72 10.14 -8.19 7.58
N PHE A 73 9.04 -7.98 6.87
CA PHE A 73 8.37 -9.03 6.11
C PHE A 73 9.18 -9.56 4.94
N GLU A 74 9.86 -8.69 4.19
CA GLU A 74 10.72 -9.07 3.08
C GLU A 74 11.89 -9.96 3.55
N ALA A 75 12.57 -9.57 4.64
CA ALA A 75 13.67 -10.34 5.22
C ALA A 75 13.26 -11.75 5.68
N HIS A 76 11.95 -11.97 5.90
CA HIS A 76 11.38 -13.27 6.27
C HIS A 76 10.61 -13.93 5.12
N GLN A 77 10.85 -13.50 3.88
CA GLN A 77 10.29 -14.07 2.64
C GLN A 77 8.75 -14.07 2.60
N VAL A 78 8.11 -13.13 3.31
CA VAL A 78 6.66 -12.91 3.21
C VAL A 78 6.34 -12.36 1.82
N LYS A 79 5.37 -12.95 1.13
CA LYS A 79 4.94 -12.47 -0.19
C LYS A 79 4.04 -11.25 0.00
N GLN A 80 4.43 -10.11 -0.56
CA GLN A 80 3.75 -8.83 -0.34
C GLN A 80 3.14 -8.29 -1.65
N LYS A 81 1.91 -7.77 -1.58
CA LYS A 81 1.17 -7.18 -2.73
C LYS A 81 0.65 -5.79 -2.40
N ASN A 82 0.77 -4.85 -3.34
CA ASN A 82 0.11 -3.55 -3.26
C ASN A 82 -1.30 -3.65 -3.85
N VAL A 83 -2.31 -3.39 -3.01
CA VAL A 83 -3.72 -3.30 -3.38
C VAL A 83 -4.17 -1.87 -3.06
N PRO A 84 -4.12 -0.93 -4.03
CA PRO A 84 -4.27 0.51 -3.78
C PRO A 84 -5.61 0.91 -3.13
N ASN A 85 -6.68 0.19 -3.44
CA ASN A 85 -8.02 0.39 -2.89
C ASN A 85 -8.34 -0.51 -1.69
N LEU A 86 -7.34 -1.15 -1.08
CA LEU A 86 -7.53 -1.97 0.12
C LEU A 86 -7.88 -1.09 1.31
N HIS A 87 -9.11 -1.23 1.82
CA HIS A 87 -9.52 -0.65 3.10
C HIS A 87 -9.86 -1.73 4.14
N ALA A 88 -10.19 -2.95 3.71
CA ALA A 88 -10.54 -4.04 4.60
C ALA A 88 -9.38 -4.44 5.53
N LYS A 89 -9.70 -4.90 6.73
CA LYS A 89 -8.76 -5.54 7.65
C LYS A 89 -9.26 -6.92 7.98
N PHE A 90 -8.56 -7.92 7.48
CA PHE A 90 -8.89 -9.30 7.76
C PHE A 90 -7.67 -10.19 7.65
N PHE A 91 -7.65 -11.24 8.46
CA PHE A 91 -6.47 -12.05 8.72
C PHE A 91 -6.89 -13.51 8.74
N ILE A 92 -6.15 -14.39 8.07
CA ILE A 92 -6.44 -15.81 7.98
C ILE A 92 -5.25 -16.57 8.58
N PHE A 93 -5.58 -17.50 9.48
CA PHE A 93 -4.66 -18.37 10.19
C PHE A 93 -5.17 -19.79 10.02
N ASP A 94 -4.66 -20.50 9.02
CA ASP A 94 -5.10 -21.85 8.63
C ASP A 94 -6.61 -22.00 8.41
N ASN A 95 -7.30 -22.41 9.49
CA ASN A 95 -8.71 -22.74 9.57
C ASN A 95 -9.53 -21.70 10.38
N LYS A 96 -8.98 -20.50 10.59
CA LYS A 96 -9.63 -19.36 11.24
C LYS A 96 -9.41 -18.09 10.42
N ALA A 97 -10.44 -17.25 10.31
CA ALA A 97 -10.31 -15.89 9.78
C ALA A 97 -10.80 -14.88 10.81
N VAL A 98 -10.16 -13.73 10.90
CA VAL A 98 -10.62 -12.58 11.68
C VAL A 98 -10.94 -11.46 10.71
N ILE A 99 -12.13 -10.88 10.82
CA ILE A 99 -12.51 -9.63 10.16
C ILE A 99 -12.69 -8.60 11.26
N THR A 100 -12.03 -7.45 11.14
CA THR A 100 -11.98 -6.44 12.21
C THR A 100 -11.91 -5.02 11.64
N SER A 101 -12.22 -4.03 12.46
CA SER A 101 -11.95 -2.62 12.17
C SER A 101 -10.47 -2.25 12.38
N GLY A 102 -9.71 -3.04 13.14
CA GLY A 102 -8.34 -2.74 13.54
C GLY A 102 -7.28 -3.01 12.47
N ASN A 103 -6.42 -2.02 12.21
CA ASN A 103 -5.22 -2.19 11.38
C ASN A 103 -4.09 -2.93 12.14
N LEU A 104 -3.07 -3.39 11.41
CA LEU A 104 -1.85 -4.00 11.98
C LEU A 104 -0.92 -2.96 12.64
N THR A 105 -1.43 -2.30 13.67
CA THR A 105 -0.74 -1.26 14.45
C THR A 105 -0.99 -1.49 15.94
N ALA A 106 -0.19 -0.89 16.82
CA ALA A 106 -0.49 -0.90 18.26
C ALA A 106 -1.87 -0.32 18.57
N GLY A 107 -2.30 0.72 17.82
CA GLY A 107 -3.65 1.26 17.88
C GLY A 107 -4.71 0.20 17.60
N GLY A 108 -4.65 -0.44 16.43
CA GLY A 108 -5.64 -1.42 16.00
C GLY A 108 -5.62 -2.76 16.75
N LEU A 109 -4.57 -3.08 17.52
CA LEU A 109 -4.49 -4.30 18.33
C LEU A 109 -4.77 -4.05 19.82
N ARG A 110 -4.35 -2.91 20.38
CA ARG A 110 -4.35 -2.63 21.82
C ARG A 110 -5.11 -1.38 22.23
N HIS A 111 -4.93 -0.25 21.55
CA HIS A 111 -5.32 1.06 22.09
C HIS A 111 -6.68 1.57 21.64
N ASN A 112 -7.07 1.27 20.40
CA ASN A 112 -8.35 1.70 19.85
C ASN A 112 -9.47 0.79 20.33
N LEU A 113 -10.68 1.36 20.42
CA LEU A 113 -11.90 0.58 20.55
C LEU A 113 -12.21 -0.08 19.19
N GLU A 114 -11.86 -1.35 19.07
CA GLU A 114 -11.99 -2.14 17.85
C GLU A 114 -13.01 -3.26 18.07
N TYR A 115 -13.70 -3.63 17.00
CA TYR A 115 -14.69 -4.70 17.02
C TYR A 115 -14.53 -5.59 15.78
N GLY A 116 -14.76 -6.88 15.97
CA GLY A 116 -14.59 -7.82 14.89
C GLY A 116 -15.29 -9.15 15.13
N VAL A 117 -15.14 -10.03 14.16
CA VAL A 117 -15.65 -11.40 14.20
C VAL A 117 -14.56 -12.37 13.75
N MET A 118 -14.43 -13.46 14.47
CA MET A 118 -13.67 -14.63 14.03
C MET A 118 -14.62 -15.63 13.38
N ALA A 119 -14.23 -16.14 12.22
CA ALA A 119 -14.99 -17.04 11.39
C ALA A 119 -14.23 -18.36 11.15
N GLN A 120 -15.00 -19.45 11.11
CA GLN A 120 -14.52 -20.82 10.87
C GLN A 120 -15.52 -21.60 10.01
N GLY A 121 -15.06 -22.70 9.40
CA GLY A 121 -15.89 -23.61 8.60
C GLY A 121 -16.16 -23.09 7.19
N ALA A 122 -17.38 -23.28 6.68
CA ALA A 122 -17.72 -22.95 5.28
C ALA A 122 -17.49 -21.46 4.93
N ILE A 123 -17.79 -20.54 5.85
CA ILE A 123 -17.60 -19.11 5.63
C ILE A 123 -16.12 -18.73 5.46
N LEU A 124 -15.22 -19.40 6.20
CA LEU A 124 -13.78 -19.19 6.05
C LEU A 124 -13.30 -19.58 4.66
N GLN A 125 -13.78 -20.68 4.10
CA GLN A 125 -13.35 -21.11 2.76
C GLN A 125 -13.67 -20.04 1.71
N LYS A 126 -14.82 -19.38 1.83
CA LYS A 126 -15.17 -18.23 0.98
C LYS A 126 -14.20 -17.06 1.19
N ILE A 127 -13.97 -16.65 2.44
CA ILE A 127 -13.02 -15.56 2.77
C ILE A 127 -11.61 -15.87 2.24
N LYS A 128 -11.15 -17.11 2.37
CA LYS A 128 -9.83 -17.55 1.88
C LYS A 128 -9.75 -17.55 0.36
N ASN A 129 -10.81 -17.98 -0.32
CA ASN A 129 -10.88 -17.89 -1.78
C ASN A 129 -10.86 -16.43 -2.26
N ASP A 130 -11.62 -15.55 -1.61
CA ASP A 130 -11.63 -14.12 -1.94
C ASP A 130 -10.25 -13.49 -1.74
N TYR A 131 -9.58 -13.79 -0.62
CA TYR A 131 -8.20 -13.38 -0.38
C TYR A 131 -7.27 -13.85 -1.51
N LEU A 132 -7.30 -15.13 -1.85
CA LEU A 132 -6.41 -15.69 -2.87
C LEU A 132 -6.70 -15.12 -4.26
N ASN A 133 -7.96 -14.88 -4.60
CA ASN A 133 -8.37 -14.24 -5.84
C ASN A 133 -7.79 -12.83 -5.97
N ILE A 134 -7.88 -12.02 -4.89
CA ILE A 134 -7.27 -10.69 -4.85
C ILE A 134 -5.74 -10.82 -4.92
N PHE A 135 -5.13 -11.69 -4.13
CA PHE A 135 -3.67 -11.79 -4.01
C PHE A 135 -3.01 -12.23 -5.32
N ASN A 136 -3.63 -13.18 -6.01
CA ASN A 136 -3.13 -13.74 -7.26
C ASN A 136 -3.50 -12.90 -8.48
N ASN A 137 -4.31 -11.84 -8.31
CA ASN A 137 -4.65 -10.93 -9.40
C ASN A 137 -3.38 -10.23 -9.91
N LYS A 138 -3.06 -10.43 -11.19
CA LYS A 138 -1.85 -9.90 -11.84
C LYS A 138 -1.83 -8.38 -11.95
N VAL A 139 -2.98 -7.71 -11.78
CA VAL A 139 -3.07 -6.24 -11.79
C VAL A 139 -2.36 -5.63 -10.58
N TYR A 140 -2.40 -6.31 -9.43
CA TYR A 140 -1.76 -5.86 -8.19
C TYR A 140 -0.28 -6.23 -8.20
N PRO A 141 0.65 -5.26 -8.14
CA PRO A 141 2.08 -5.53 -8.20
C PRO A 141 2.59 -6.10 -6.87
N ALA A 142 3.71 -6.83 -6.95
CA ALA A 142 4.43 -7.24 -5.75
C ALA A 142 5.12 -6.02 -5.12
N ILE A 143 5.19 -5.98 -3.78
CA ILE A 143 6.00 -5.00 -3.07
C ILE A 143 7.38 -5.62 -2.87
N THR A 144 8.36 -5.18 -3.65
CA THR A 144 9.75 -5.69 -3.59
C THR A 144 10.64 -4.79 -2.75
N ILE A 145 11.81 -5.29 -2.36
CA ILE A 145 12.80 -4.50 -1.61
C ILE A 145 13.22 -3.23 -2.36
N ASP A 146 13.35 -3.30 -3.70
CA ASP A 146 13.69 -2.14 -4.53
C ASP A 146 12.61 -1.05 -4.48
N ILE A 147 11.33 -1.45 -4.51
CA ILE A 147 10.20 -0.52 -4.38
C ILE A 147 10.21 0.14 -3.00
N ILE A 148 10.48 -0.63 -1.94
CA ILE A 148 10.55 -0.12 -0.57
C ILE A 148 11.71 0.88 -0.43
N ASN A 149 12.91 0.52 -0.89
CA ASN A 149 14.09 1.38 -0.83
C ASN A 149 13.85 2.68 -1.62
N LYS A 150 13.23 2.60 -2.80
CA LYS A 150 12.90 3.78 -3.60
C LYS A 150 11.95 4.73 -2.87
N ALA A 151 10.92 4.19 -2.21
CA ALA A 151 10.00 4.99 -1.42
C ALA A 151 10.72 5.68 -0.23
N GLU A 152 11.65 4.98 0.43
CA GLU A 152 12.47 5.55 1.50
C GLU A 152 13.34 6.71 0.99
N GLU A 153 14.00 6.56 -0.16
CA GLU A 153 14.81 7.62 -0.77
C GLU A 153 13.97 8.86 -1.07
N ILE A 154 12.78 8.70 -1.65
CA ILE A 154 11.87 9.81 -1.95
C ILE A 154 11.48 10.52 -0.66
N ILE A 155 11.04 9.79 0.38
CA ILE A 155 10.65 10.37 1.66
C ILE A 155 11.83 11.04 2.36
N ALA A 156 13.01 10.43 2.33
CA ALA A 156 14.23 10.95 2.95
C ALA A 156 14.74 12.23 2.28
N SER A 157 14.41 12.45 1.01
CA SER A 157 14.75 13.68 0.27
C SER A 157 13.76 14.83 0.49
N VAL A 158 12.64 14.61 1.19
CA VAL A 158 11.67 15.68 1.51
C VAL A 158 12.34 16.73 2.42
N PRO A 159 12.33 18.03 2.06
CA PRO A 159 12.91 19.09 2.89
C PRO A 159 12.33 19.11 4.31
N LYS A 160 13.19 19.32 5.32
CA LYS A 160 12.81 19.23 6.73
C LYS A 160 11.68 20.20 7.09
N GLU A 161 11.63 21.36 6.46
CA GLU A 161 10.64 22.43 6.65
C GLU A 161 9.23 21.98 6.25
N LYS A 162 9.11 21.03 5.30
CA LYS A 162 7.83 20.44 4.89
C LYS A 162 7.37 19.30 5.80
N ARG A 163 8.30 18.63 6.50
CA ARG A 163 8.01 17.49 7.39
C ARG A 163 7.18 17.88 8.62
N PHE A 164 7.35 19.10 9.15
CA PHE A 164 6.69 19.54 10.39
C PHE A 164 5.23 20.00 10.23
N LYS A 165 4.73 20.19 9.00
CA LYS A 165 3.33 20.60 8.77
C LYS A 165 2.31 19.47 8.91
N ILE A 166 2.76 18.23 9.12
CA ILE A 166 1.90 17.05 9.27
C ILE A 166 1.90 16.61 10.73
N LYS A 167 1.26 17.40 11.59
CA LYS A 167 0.69 16.92 12.86
C LYS A 167 -0.82 17.06 12.76
N VAL A 168 -1.46 16.24 11.93
CA VAL A 168 -2.92 16.15 11.91
C VAL A 168 -3.28 15.15 13.00
N SER A 169 -4.04 15.58 14.02
CA SER A 169 -4.55 14.67 15.04
C SER A 169 -5.49 13.65 14.39
N ASP A 170 -5.49 12.40 14.88
CA ASP A 170 -6.34 11.33 14.34
C ASP A 170 -7.81 11.75 14.24
N GLN A 171 -8.30 12.58 15.17
CA GLN A 171 -9.65 13.14 15.15
C GLN A 171 -9.96 14.04 13.94
N LYS A 172 -8.98 14.83 13.45
CA LYS A 172 -9.13 15.62 12.21
C LYS A 172 -9.04 14.74 10.95
N LEU A 173 -8.35 13.61 11.05
CA LEU A 173 -8.30 12.59 9.99
C LEU A 173 -9.68 11.95 9.84
N PHE A 174 -10.31 11.53 10.94
CA PHE A 174 -11.65 10.94 10.96
C PHE A 174 -12.76 11.90 10.50
N ALA A 175 -12.74 13.16 10.94
CA ALA A 175 -13.75 14.15 10.56
C ALA A 175 -13.76 14.48 9.05
N LYS A 176 -12.62 14.33 8.36
CA LYS A 176 -12.51 14.56 6.91
C LYS A 176 -12.96 13.35 6.06
N ILE A 177 -12.92 12.14 6.63
CA ILE A 177 -13.30 10.88 5.97
C ILE A 177 -14.82 10.78 5.73
N ILE A 178 -15.63 11.49 6.53
CA ILE A 178 -17.10 11.43 6.45
C ILE A 178 -17.66 12.27 5.28
N GLY A 179 -16.86 13.16 4.67
CA GLY A 179 -17.36 14.15 3.71
C GLY A 179 -16.96 13.97 2.24
N ASP A 180 -15.86 13.29 1.90
CA ASP A 180 -15.44 13.08 0.51
C ASP A 180 -14.34 12.00 0.44
N GLU A 181 -14.24 11.31 -0.70
CA GLU A 181 -13.28 10.20 -0.92
C GLU A 181 -11.81 10.67 -0.76
N ASN A 182 -11.27 10.43 0.44
CA ASN A 182 -9.86 10.29 0.77
C ASN A 182 -8.90 11.44 0.35
N PRO A 183 -9.11 12.69 0.82
CA PRO A 183 -8.19 13.82 0.62
C PRO A 183 -6.79 13.67 1.28
N PHE A 184 -6.47 12.50 1.84
CA PHE A 184 -5.18 12.17 2.46
C PHE A 184 -4.29 11.26 1.61
N ASP A 185 -4.76 10.81 0.45
CA ASP A 185 -3.98 9.96 -0.45
C ASP A 185 -2.83 10.68 -1.15
N MET A 186 -2.82 12.02 -1.14
CA MET A 186 -1.81 12.83 -1.84
C MET A 186 -0.51 12.97 -1.03
N PHE A 187 0.60 12.62 -1.64
CA PHE A 187 1.95 12.87 -1.14
C PHE A 187 2.28 14.37 -1.25
N ASN A 188 2.44 15.02 -0.10
CA ASN A 188 2.75 16.44 0.03
C ASN A 188 4.22 16.73 0.40
N GLY A 189 5.11 15.73 0.25
CA GLY A 189 6.55 15.93 0.43
C GLY A 189 7.19 16.82 -0.64
N GLY A 190 6.45 17.13 -1.70
CA GLY A 190 6.80 18.08 -2.74
C GLY A 190 7.39 17.42 -3.99
N VAL A 191 7.10 18.02 -5.14
CA VAL A 191 7.54 17.55 -6.46
C VAL A 191 9.05 17.38 -6.56
N GLU A 192 9.85 18.26 -5.96
CA GLU A 192 11.31 18.19 -6.04
C GLU A 192 11.89 16.92 -5.40
N SER A 193 11.29 16.41 -4.31
CA SER A 193 11.75 15.18 -3.66
C SER A 193 11.51 13.95 -4.55
N ILE A 194 10.41 13.97 -5.31
CA ILE A 194 10.13 12.96 -6.33
C ILE A 194 11.13 13.10 -7.49
N ARG A 195 11.26 14.31 -8.04
CA ARG A 195 12.12 14.61 -9.20
C ARG A 195 13.58 14.23 -8.98
N ALA A 196 14.13 14.52 -7.80
CA ALA A 196 15.51 14.19 -7.44
C ALA A 196 15.79 12.68 -7.46
N ASN A 197 14.74 11.87 -7.31
CA ASN A 197 14.83 10.42 -7.21
C ASN A 197 14.40 9.68 -8.48
N LEU A 198 13.91 10.38 -9.51
CA LEU A 198 13.58 9.76 -10.80
C LEU A 198 14.65 10.09 -11.83
N THR A 199 14.97 9.14 -12.70
CA THR A 199 15.96 9.30 -13.78
C THR A 199 15.42 8.81 -15.12
N SER A 200 15.97 9.38 -16.20
CA SER A 200 15.62 9.04 -17.58
C SER A 200 14.11 9.01 -17.82
N TRP A 201 13.60 8.01 -18.54
CA TRP A 201 12.19 7.83 -18.89
C TRP A 201 11.22 8.05 -17.73
N LYS A 202 11.57 7.60 -16.52
CA LYS A 202 10.73 7.75 -15.33
C LYS A 202 10.56 9.22 -14.97
N LYS A 203 11.67 9.97 -15.03
CA LYS A 203 11.70 11.42 -14.78
C LYS A 203 10.93 12.15 -15.85
N ASP A 204 11.21 11.91 -17.13
CA ASP A 204 10.60 12.68 -18.21
C ASP A 204 9.08 12.42 -18.33
N VAL A 205 8.65 11.18 -18.08
CA VAL A 205 7.21 10.87 -17.97
C VAL A 205 6.59 11.58 -16.75
N PHE A 206 7.29 11.62 -15.61
CA PHE A 206 6.83 12.38 -14.44
C PHE A 206 6.74 13.90 -14.75
N GLU A 207 7.71 14.49 -15.45
CA GLU A 207 7.64 15.90 -15.89
C GLU A 207 6.42 16.17 -16.78
N CYS A 208 6.09 15.24 -17.70
CA CYS A 208 4.86 15.35 -18.49
C CYS A 208 3.59 15.33 -17.61
N LEU A 209 3.58 14.50 -16.56
CA LEU A 209 2.46 14.45 -15.61
C LEU A 209 2.29 15.77 -14.84
N LEU A 210 3.37 16.52 -14.57
CA LEU A 210 3.29 17.84 -13.93
C LEU A 210 2.59 18.87 -14.83
N LEU A 211 2.65 18.71 -16.16
CA LEU A 211 2.01 19.61 -17.12
C LEU A 211 0.50 19.34 -17.28
N ILE A 212 0.04 18.14 -16.95
CA ILE A 212 -1.38 17.81 -16.91
C ILE A 212 -2.00 18.50 -15.69
N LYS A 213 -3.01 19.36 -15.85
CA LYS A 213 -3.60 20.12 -14.73
C LYS A 213 -4.42 19.25 -13.78
N ASN A 214 -5.12 18.25 -14.30
CA ASN A 214 -6.01 17.42 -13.51
C ASN A 214 -5.24 16.34 -12.72
N ASP A 215 -5.75 15.99 -11.54
CA ASP A 215 -5.23 14.89 -10.74
C ASP A 215 -5.60 13.53 -11.34
N VAL A 216 -6.79 13.42 -11.93
CA VAL A 216 -7.20 12.27 -12.73
C VAL A 216 -6.91 12.53 -14.20
N PHE A 217 -6.22 11.60 -14.84
CA PHE A 217 -5.82 11.70 -16.24
C PHE A 217 -5.96 10.35 -16.95
N THR A 218 -6.07 10.42 -18.27
CA THR A 218 -6.22 9.26 -19.15
C THR A 218 -4.89 8.92 -19.83
N ALA A 219 -4.81 7.73 -20.40
CA ALA A 219 -3.69 7.36 -21.28
C ALA A 219 -3.56 8.33 -22.47
N HIS A 220 -4.67 8.87 -22.97
CA HIS A 220 -4.65 9.83 -24.08
C HIS A 220 -4.01 11.16 -23.67
N ASP A 221 -4.31 11.65 -22.46
CA ASP A 221 -3.75 12.91 -21.96
C ASP A 221 -2.22 12.87 -21.93
N ILE A 222 -1.62 11.75 -21.53
CA ILE A 222 -0.16 11.62 -21.53
C ILE A 222 0.43 11.32 -22.92
N TYR A 223 -0.34 10.66 -23.80
CA TYR A 223 0.10 10.43 -25.19
C TYR A 223 0.15 11.71 -26.01
N SER A 224 -0.49 12.81 -25.56
CA SER A 224 -0.29 14.13 -26.15
C SER A 224 1.18 14.59 -26.11
N PHE A 225 2.00 14.05 -25.20
CA PHE A 225 3.44 14.34 -25.08
C PHE A 225 4.34 13.42 -25.92
N ASN A 226 3.77 12.58 -26.79
CA ASN A 226 4.54 11.61 -27.59
C ASN A 226 5.65 12.25 -28.43
N GLU A 227 5.35 13.35 -29.13
CA GLU A 227 6.36 14.04 -29.95
C GLU A 227 7.51 14.60 -29.10
N HIS A 228 7.17 15.14 -27.92
CA HIS A 228 8.17 15.65 -26.98
C HIS A 228 9.08 14.51 -26.48
N LEU A 229 8.48 13.41 -26.03
CA LEU A 229 9.23 12.24 -25.56
C LEU A 229 10.03 11.54 -26.67
N GLN A 230 9.52 11.54 -27.91
CA GLN A 230 10.24 11.02 -29.08
C GLN A 230 11.50 11.84 -29.38
N LYS A 231 11.46 13.16 -29.19
CA LYS A 231 12.66 14.03 -29.36
C LYS A 231 13.73 13.74 -28.30
N LEU A 232 13.32 13.48 -27.06
CA LEU A 232 14.25 13.10 -25.98
C LEU A 232 14.83 11.70 -26.18
N TYR A 233 14.07 10.81 -26.83
CA TYR A 233 14.44 9.41 -27.04
C TYR A 233 14.29 8.98 -28.51
N PRO A 234 15.11 9.53 -29.43
CA PRO A 234 14.92 9.39 -30.88
C PRO A 234 14.97 7.95 -31.39
N ASN A 235 15.71 7.08 -30.69
CA ASN A 235 15.88 5.69 -31.09
C ASN A 235 14.73 4.76 -30.67
N ASN A 236 13.79 5.23 -29.83
CA ASN A 236 12.68 4.41 -29.38
C ASN A 236 11.50 4.52 -30.36
N LYS A 237 11.12 3.40 -30.99
CA LYS A 237 9.99 3.34 -31.94
C LYS A 237 8.64 3.04 -31.27
N HIS A 238 8.63 2.77 -29.96
CA HIS A 238 7.46 2.33 -29.20
C HIS A 238 7.20 3.25 -27.99
N ILE A 239 7.01 4.55 -28.25
CA ILE A 239 6.85 5.58 -27.22
C ILE A 239 5.66 5.28 -26.29
N ASN A 240 4.48 4.97 -26.84
CA ASN A 240 3.27 4.65 -26.06
C ASN A 240 3.49 3.49 -25.08
N ASP A 241 4.18 2.45 -25.54
CA ASP A 241 4.47 1.25 -24.75
C ASP A 241 5.43 1.60 -23.61
N LYS A 242 6.44 2.42 -23.91
CA LYS A 242 7.41 2.89 -22.93
C LYS A 242 6.78 3.79 -21.87
N ILE A 243 5.86 4.68 -22.26
CA ILE A 243 5.04 5.49 -21.35
C ILE A 243 4.24 4.56 -20.43
N ARG A 244 3.53 3.55 -20.96
CA ARG A 244 2.77 2.61 -20.12
C ARG A 244 3.66 1.88 -19.12
N GLN A 245 4.86 1.47 -19.52
CA GLN A 245 5.84 0.87 -18.62
C GLN A 245 6.24 1.84 -17.49
N GLN A 246 6.44 3.13 -17.80
CA GLN A 246 6.79 4.13 -16.78
C GLN A 246 5.62 4.43 -15.84
N LEU A 247 4.40 4.50 -16.35
CA LEU A 247 3.20 4.64 -15.51
C LEU A 247 3.05 3.44 -14.56
N GLN A 248 3.29 2.22 -15.02
CA GLN A 248 3.31 1.03 -14.15
C GLN A 248 4.38 1.18 -13.05
N TYR A 249 5.58 1.64 -13.40
CA TYR A 249 6.62 1.89 -12.40
C TYR A 249 6.20 2.96 -11.37
N LEU A 250 5.69 4.11 -11.82
CA LEU A 250 5.22 5.19 -10.94
C LEU A 250 4.07 4.73 -10.01
N ARG A 251 3.21 3.83 -10.50
CA ARG A 251 2.17 3.18 -9.70
C ARG A 251 2.77 2.28 -8.63
N ASP A 252 3.74 1.47 -9.02
CA ASP A 252 4.35 0.48 -8.12
C ASP A 252 5.08 1.15 -6.95
N ILE A 253 5.69 2.32 -7.18
CA ILE A 253 6.29 3.15 -6.11
C ILE A 253 5.28 4.05 -5.38
N GLY A 254 3.99 3.95 -5.67
CA GLY A 254 2.91 4.61 -4.93
C GLY A 254 2.73 6.10 -5.23
N LEU A 255 3.17 6.58 -6.41
CA LEU A 255 2.96 7.97 -6.86
C LEU A 255 1.71 8.16 -7.70
N ILE A 256 1.23 7.11 -8.37
CA ILE A 256 -0.06 7.12 -9.06
C ILE A 256 -0.89 5.91 -8.69
N GLU A 257 -2.20 6.02 -8.87
CA GLU A 257 -3.16 4.92 -8.73
C GLU A 257 -3.78 4.57 -10.09
N PHE A 258 -3.97 3.27 -10.33
CA PHE A 258 -4.76 2.80 -11.47
C PHE A 258 -6.22 2.71 -11.05
N VAL A 259 -7.05 3.60 -11.60
CA VAL A 259 -8.49 3.65 -11.27
C VAL A 259 -9.24 2.62 -12.08
N LYS A 260 -9.04 2.64 -13.40
CA LYS A 260 -9.61 1.69 -14.37
C LYS A 260 -8.80 1.73 -15.66
N LYS A 261 -9.11 0.86 -16.62
CA LYS A 261 -8.36 0.73 -17.88
C LYS A 261 -8.18 2.11 -18.55
N GLY A 262 -6.91 2.52 -18.69
CA GLY A 262 -6.52 3.79 -19.31
C GLY A 262 -6.81 5.05 -18.47
N VAL A 263 -7.17 4.93 -17.19
CA VAL A 263 -7.44 6.04 -16.28
C VAL A 263 -6.60 5.91 -15.02
N TYR A 264 -5.92 7.00 -14.67
CA TYR A 264 -4.94 7.09 -13.61
C TYR A 264 -5.25 8.28 -12.71
N LYS A 265 -4.84 8.21 -11.44
CA LYS A 265 -4.92 9.32 -10.48
C LYS A 265 -3.54 9.61 -9.93
N LYS A 266 -3.12 10.87 -9.96
CA LYS A 266 -1.89 11.33 -9.28
C LYS A 266 -2.10 11.30 -7.78
N LEU A 267 -1.05 10.93 -7.06
CA LEU A 267 -1.05 10.85 -5.61
C LEU A 267 -0.02 11.83 -5.03
N TRP A 268 0.10 13.05 -5.57
CA TRP A 268 0.97 14.09 -5.02
C TRP A 268 0.38 15.50 -5.22
N VAL A 269 0.76 16.42 -4.34
CA VAL A 269 0.45 17.86 -4.40
C VAL A 269 1.71 18.72 -4.41
#